data_AF-A0A9R0AK99-F1
#
_entry.id   AF-A0A9R0AK99-F1
#
_cell.length_a   1.000
_cell.length_b   1.000
_cell.length_c   1.000
_cell.angle_alpha   90.00
_cell.angle_beta   90.00
_cell.angle_gamma   90.00
#
_symmetry.space_group_name_H-M   'P 1'
#
loop_
_entity.id
_entity.type
_entity.pdbx_description
1 polymer ?
#
loop_
_entity_poly.entity_id
_entity_poly.type
_entity_poly.pdbx_seq_one_letter_code
_entity_poly.pdbx_strand_id
1 'polypeptide(L)'
;MLYRVTKDPVSKQKRFQYVLPVNLKGKTLMGVHDLAGHQGQDRTLSLNALSRQLEGLMEKQAANTVLLEDPIQRICALERKFDEQRPQEEQRPREEPLHKRIKRAHNVGIAEAVRRLHNSENNPHKYDPQTGISSPRNQAVMTYQLEELKSTFADADPECIQACCKTYFETLRRKYNLSQPEKSQLRDAIKTGAKNRQRKRRLLDSRSKVVQTDAERELWQTATVELMSDEEGCHC
;
A
#
# COMPACT_ATOMS: atom_id res chain seq x y z
N MET A 1 31.29 11.38 -33.06
CA MET A 1 31.03 10.18 -32.25
C MET A 1 30.84 9.00 -33.21
N LEU A 2 31.59 7.91 -33.04
CA LEU A 2 31.58 6.76 -33.95
C LEU A 2 30.67 5.67 -33.37
N TYR A 3 29.61 5.31 -34.10
CA TYR A 3 28.71 4.23 -33.74
C TYR A 3 28.99 3.01 -34.61
N ARG A 4 29.08 1.83 -34.01
CA ARG A 4 29.09 0.56 -34.74
C ARG A 4 27.67 0.04 -34.81
N VAL A 5 27.16 -0.16 -36.03
CA VAL A 5 25.85 -0.77 -36.24
C VAL A 5 26.02 -2.28 -36.29
N THR A 6 25.36 -2.98 -35.37
CA THR A 6 25.32 -4.45 -35.33
C THR A 6 23.87 -4.90 -35.29
N LYS A 7 23.54 -5.99 -35.99
CA LYS A 7 22.19 -6.55 -35.94
C LYS A 7 22.15 -7.56 -34.79
N ASP A 8 21.20 -7.38 -33.88
CA ASP A 8 21.04 -8.30 -32.76
C ASP A 8 20.59 -9.68 -33.30
N PRO A 9 21.32 -10.78 -33.02
CA PRO A 9 21.00 -12.09 -33.58
C PRO A 9 19.66 -12.63 -33.08
N VAL A 10 19.19 -12.21 -31.89
CA VAL A 10 17.96 -12.67 -31.24
C VAL A 10 16.77 -11.82 -31.65
N SER A 11 16.85 -10.49 -31.51
CA SER A 11 15.70 -9.61 -31.82
C SER A 11 15.63 -9.18 -33.29
N LYS A 12 16.68 -9.45 -34.07
CA LYS A 12 16.87 -9.01 -35.48
C LYS A 12 16.82 -7.50 -35.70
N GLN A 13 16.76 -6.68 -34.65
CA GLN A 13 16.75 -5.23 -34.75
C GLN A 13 18.16 -4.65 -34.91
N LYS A 14 18.26 -3.47 -35.55
CA LYS A 14 19.53 -2.74 -35.72
C LYS A 14 19.91 -2.09 -34.38
N ARG A 15 21.04 -2.51 -33.81
CA ARG A 15 21.60 -1.96 -32.56
C ARG A 15 22.76 -1.04 -32.90
N PHE A 16 22.70 0.19 -32.41
CA PHE A 16 23.76 1.19 -32.54
C PHE A 16 24.58 1.15 -31.25
N GLN A 17 25.80 0.60 -31.34
CA GLN A 17 26.73 0.54 -30.21
C GLN A 17 27.66 1.75 -30.25
N TYR A 18 27.74 2.48 -29.14
CA TYR A 18 28.67 3.58 -29.00
C TYR A 18 30.10 3.05 -28.91
N VAL A 19 30.97 3.44 -29.86
CA VAL A 19 32.39 3.08 -29.78
C VAL A 19 33.10 4.19 -29.04
N LEU A 20 33.40 3.94 -27.76
CA LEU A 20 34.11 4.87 -26.92
C LEU A 20 35.53 5.07 -27.48
N PRO A 21 35.93 6.31 -27.81
CA PRO A 21 37.26 6.56 -28.35
C PRO A 21 38.33 6.27 -27.28
N VAL A 22 39.46 5.74 -27.71
CA VAL A 22 40.46 5.10 -26.83
C VAL A 22 41.02 6.06 -25.77
N ASN A 23 41.07 7.35 -26.10
CA ASN A 23 41.48 8.43 -25.21
C ASN A 23 40.51 8.72 -24.04
N LEU A 24 39.27 8.23 -24.10
CA LEU A 24 38.28 8.38 -23.02
C LEU A 24 38.14 7.13 -22.16
N LYS A 25 38.66 5.99 -22.61
CA LYS A 25 38.55 4.70 -21.90
C LYS A 25 39.13 4.74 -20.49
N GLY A 26 40.28 5.39 -20.30
CA GLY A 26 40.92 5.53 -18.99
C GLY A 26 40.11 6.39 -18.01
N LYS A 27 39.54 7.51 -18.47
CA LYS A 27 38.73 8.40 -17.63
C LYS A 27 37.41 7.76 -17.20
N THR A 28 36.78 7.01 -18.10
CA THR A 28 35.55 6.26 -17.78
C THR A 28 35.83 5.11 -16.80
N LEU A 29 36.97 4.42 -16.93
CA LEU A 29 37.35 3.36 -15.99
C LEU A 29 37.70 3.90 -14.59
N MET A 30 38.39 5.05 -14.51
CA MET A 30 38.68 5.73 -13.24
C MET A 30 37.40 6.15 -12.49
N GLY A 31 36.45 6.77 -13.19
CA GLY A 31 35.22 7.27 -12.56
C GLY A 31 34.37 6.16 -11.92
N VAL A 32 34.50 4.94 -12.43
CA VAL A 32 33.77 3.77 -11.92
C VAL A 32 34.54 3.06 -10.79
N HIS A 33 35.88 3.15 -10.78
CA HIS A 33 36.73 2.49 -9.78
C HIS A 33 36.97 3.33 -8.52
N ASP A 34 37.07 4.66 -8.66
CA ASP A 34 37.58 5.53 -7.58
C ASP A 34 36.47 6.33 -6.87
N LEU A 35 35.32 6.59 -7.52
CA LEU A 35 34.24 7.42 -6.95
C LEU A 35 33.06 6.62 -6.38
N ALA A 36 32.95 5.32 -6.70
CA ALA A 36 31.86 4.44 -6.23
C ALA A 36 32.26 3.55 -5.03
N GLY A 37 33.40 3.86 -4.39
CA GLY A 37 34.08 2.99 -3.44
C GLY A 37 34.81 1.85 -4.15
N HIS A 38 35.96 1.42 -3.62
CA HIS A 38 36.76 0.32 -4.17
C HIS A 38 35.96 -0.99 -4.26
N GLN A 39 35.18 -1.14 -5.32
CA GLN A 39 34.33 -2.31 -5.58
C GLN A 39 35.04 -3.19 -6.60
N GLY A 40 35.30 -4.45 -6.21
CA GLY A 40 35.87 -5.47 -7.09
C GLY A 40 35.09 -5.57 -8.41
N GLN A 41 35.81 -5.94 -9.48
CA GLN A 41 35.37 -5.89 -10.89
C GLN A 41 33.96 -6.45 -11.15
N ASP A 42 33.53 -7.47 -10.42
CA ASP A 42 32.21 -8.10 -10.58
C ASP A 42 31.04 -7.23 -10.10
N ARG A 43 31.20 -6.48 -9.01
CA ARG A 43 30.13 -5.59 -8.49
C ARG A 43 29.95 -4.36 -9.38
N THR A 44 31.04 -3.87 -9.95
CA THR A 44 31.06 -2.78 -10.92
C THR A 44 30.29 -3.11 -12.20
N LEU A 45 30.36 -4.36 -12.68
CA LEU A 45 29.58 -4.80 -13.84
C LEU A 45 28.08 -4.92 -13.52
N SER A 46 27.73 -5.41 -12.32
CA SER A 46 26.33 -5.49 -11.87
C SER A 46 25.70 -4.12 -11.66
N LEU A 47 26.41 -3.15 -11.07
CA LEU A 47 25.91 -1.77 -10.91
C LEU A 47 25.62 -1.10 -12.26
N ASN A 48 26.51 -1.27 -13.24
CA ASN A 48 26.29 -0.75 -14.59
C ASN A 48 25.12 -1.46 -15.30
N ALA A 49 24.90 -2.75 -15.05
CA ALA A 49 23.74 -3.47 -15.58
C ALA A 49 22.42 -3.00 -14.95
N LEU A 50 22.41 -2.79 -13.63
CA LEU A 50 21.27 -2.25 -12.88
C LEU A 50 20.95 -0.81 -13.29
N SER A 51 21.96 0.05 -13.46
CA SER A 51 21.77 1.44 -13.91
C SER A 51 21.08 1.51 -15.27
N ARG A 52 21.48 0.63 -16.21
CA ARG A 52 20.83 0.53 -17.53
C ARG A 52 19.40 -0.01 -17.45
N GLN A 53 19.12 -0.93 -16.52
CA GLN A 53 17.74 -1.36 -16.27
C GLN A 53 16.88 -0.24 -15.69
N LEU A 54 17.45 0.60 -14.81
CA LEU A 54 16.76 1.75 -14.22
C LEU A 54 16.41 2.80 -15.28
N GLU A 55 17.35 3.14 -16.16
CA GLU A 55 17.10 4.04 -17.31
C GLU A 55 15.98 3.50 -18.20
N GLY A 56 16.01 2.20 -18.53
CA GLY A 56 14.96 1.57 -19.33
C GLY A 56 13.59 1.51 -18.65
N LEU A 57 13.52 1.48 -17.31
CA LEU A 57 12.26 1.59 -16.57
C LEU A 57 11.76 3.04 -16.52
N MET A 58 12.65 4.02 -16.38
CA MET A 58 12.31 5.44 -16.43
C MET A 58 11.77 5.86 -17.80
N GLU A 59 12.38 5.39 -18.90
CA GLU A 59 11.88 5.63 -20.26
C GLU A 59 10.50 4.99 -20.48
N LYS A 60 10.28 3.77 -19.97
CA LYS A 60 8.97 3.12 -20.02
C LYS A 60 7.92 3.87 -19.19
N GLN A 61 8.31 4.42 -18.05
CA GLN A 61 7.43 5.23 -17.21
C GLN A 61 7.08 6.57 -17.89
N ALA A 62 8.04 7.22 -18.53
CA ALA A 62 7.82 8.43 -19.33
C ALA A 62 6.93 8.18 -20.56
N ALA A 63 7.08 7.03 -21.23
CA ALA A 63 6.20 6.65 -22.33
C ALA A 63 4.75 6.40 -21.83
N ASN A 64 4.59 5.79 -20.65
CA ASN A 64 3.28 5.58 -20.05
C ASN A 64 2.60 6.88 -19.62
N THR A 65 3.34 7.89 -19.13
CA THR A 65 2.76 9.19 -18.80
C THR A 65 2.25 9.90 -20.05
N VAL A 66 3.00 9.88 -21.15
CA VAL A 66 2.58 10.47 -22.44
C VAL A 66 1.35 9.75 -23.02
N LEU A 67 1.27 8.42 -22.88
CA LEU A 67 0.08 7.66 -23.31
C LEU A 67 -1.18 7.98 -22.49
N LEU A 68 -1.04 8.47 -21.25
CA LEU A 68 -2.16 8.82 -20.37
C LEU A 68 -2.61 10.28 -20.50
N GLU A 69 -1.82 11.15 -21.12
CA GLU A 69 -2.17 12.58 -21.28
C GLU A 69 -3.41 12.79 -22.15
N ASP A 70 -3.52 12.09 -23.28
CA ASP A 70 -4.65 12.20 -24.21
C ASP A 70 -6.00 11.74 -23.61
N PRO A 71 -6.10 10.57 -22.94
CA PRO A 71 -7.34 10.19 -22.26
C PRO A 71 -7.70 11.12 -21.09
N ILE A 72 -6.72 11.66 -20.35
CA ILE A 72 -7.00 12.66 -19.29
C ILE A 72 -7.59 13.94 -19.90
N GLN A 73 -7.01 14.45 -21.00
CA GLN A 73 -7.56 15.62 -21.69
C GLN A 73 -8.98 15.38 -22.19
N ARG A 74 -9.25 14.17 -22.69
CA ARG A 74 -10.58 13.77 -23.16
C ARG A 74 -11.60 13.68 -22.02
N ILE A 75 -11.20 13.20 -20.84
CA ILE A 75 -12.06 13.19 -19.65
C ILE A 75 -12.35 14.63 -19.21
N CYS A 76 -11.34 15.49 -19.10
CA CYS A 76 -11.55 16.90 -18.73
C CYS A 76 -12.45 17.66 -19.72
N ALA A 77 -12.36 17.34 -21.02
CA ALA A 77 -13.23 17.92 -22.03
C ALA A 77 -14.68 17.40 -21.93
N LEU A 78 -14.88 16.14 -21.53
CA LEU A 78 -16.21 15.58 -21.27
C LEU A 78 -16.83 16.13 -19.99
N GLU A 79 -16.04 16.30 -18.92
CA GLU A 79 -16.49 16.94 -17.67
C GLU A 79 -17.00 18.35 -17.92
N ARG A 80 -16.28 19.16 -18.70
CA ARG A 80 -16.73 20.51 -19.09
C ARG A 80 -18.04 20.50 -19.85
N LYS A 81 -18.20 19.58 -20.81
CA LYS A 81 -19.46 19.44 -21.56
C LYS A 81 -20.61 18.96 -20.67
N PHE A 82 -20.32 18.16 -19.65
CA PHE A 82 -21.31 17.70 -18.69
C PHE A 82 -21.74 18.81 -17.72
N ASP A 83 -20.81 19.68 -17.34
CA ASP A 83 -21.10 20.87 -16.52
C ASP A 83 -21.85 21.96 -17.29
N GLU A 84 -21.55 22.15 -18.58
CA GLU A 84 -22.28 23.08 -19.46
C GLU A 84 -23.72 22.63 -19.77
N GLN A 85 -24.00 21.33 -19.72
CA GLN A 85 -25.34 20.75 -19.97
C GLN A 85 -26.20 20.61 -18.71
N ARG A 86 -25.69 20.98 -17.53
CA ARG A 86 -26.44 20.92 -16.28
C ARG A 86 -27.43 22.10 -16.22
N PRO A 87 -28.76 21.87 -16.22
CA PRO A 87 -29.71 22.95 -15.95
C PRO A 87 -29.41 23.54 -14.57
N GLN A 88 -29.60 24.86 -14.39
CA GLN A 88 -29.53 25.51 -13.08
C GLN A 88 -30.60 24.94 -12.15
N GLU A 89 -30.31 23.81 -11.52
CA GLU A 89 -31.09 23.28 -10.42
C GLU A 89 -30.62 24.01 -9.15
N GLU A 90 -31.49 24.93 -8.76
CA GLU A 90 -31.48 25.79 -7.60
C GLU A 90 -30.97 25.09 -6.33
N GLN A 91 -29.87 25.64 -5.79
CA GLN A 91 -29.35 25.52 -4.42
C GLN A 91 -29.68 24.21 -3.66
N ARG A 92 -28.90 23.16 -3.92
CA ARG A 92 -28.68 22.10 -2.91
C ARG A 92 -27.54 22.52 -1.97
N PRO A 93 -27.67 22.32 -0.65
CA PRO A 93 -26.67 22.77 0.33
C PRO A 93 -25.29 22.19 0.01
N ARG A 94 -24.25 23.02 0.17
CA ARG A 94 -22.83 22.67 0.05
C ARG A 94 -22.58 21.26 0.59
N GLU A 95 -22.04 20.39 -0.28
CA GLU A 95 -21.56 19.07 0.12
C GLU A 95 -20.63 19.22 1.32
N GLU A 96 -21.05 18.63 2.45
CA GLU A 96 -20.25 18.56 3.66
C GLU A 96 -18.92 17.87 3.36
N PRO A 97 -17.83 18.28 4.05
CA PRO A 97 -16.51 17.72 3.83
C PRO A 97 -16.56 16.19 3.96
N LEU A 98 -16.22 15.54 2.84
CA LEU A 98 -15.75 14.16 2.69
C LEU A 98 -15.93 13.35 3.97
N HIS A 99 -17.05 12.63 4.08
CA HIS A 99 -17.47 11.90 5.27
C HIS A 99 -16.24 11.40 6.03
N LYS A 100 -15.89 12.07 7.13
CA LYS A 100 -14.85 11.63 8.03
C LYS A 100 -15.24 10.21 8.36
N ARG A 101 -14.52 9.23 7.79
CA ARG A 101 -14.81 7.79 7.92
C ARG A 101 -15.15 7.57 9.37
N ILE A 102 -16.45 7.42 9.68
CA ILE A 102 -16.94 7.51 11.04
C ILE A 102 -16.11 6.49 11.81
N LYS A 103 -15.27 6.99 12.73
CA LYS A 103 -14.42 6.11 13.52
C LYS A 103 -15.40 5.18 14.20
N ARG A 104 -15.33 3.88 13.88
CA ARG A 104 -16.17 2.84 14.50
C ARG A 104 -16.17 3.15 15.99
N ALA A 105 -17.34 3.29 16.61
CA ALA A 105 -17.44 3.51 18.05
C ALA A 105 -16.63 2.40 18.73
N HIS A 106 -15.42 2.74 19.16
CA HIS A 106 -14.42 1.77 19.55
C HIS A 106 -14.52 1.60 21.06
N ASN A 107 -15.61 0.98 21.51
CA ASN A 107 -15.71 0.55 22.89
C ASN A 107 -14.94 -0.76 23.04
N VAL A 108 -13.66 -0.65 23.45
CA VAL A 108 -12.74 -1.78 23.62
C VAL A 108 -13.33 -2.84 24.55
N GLY A 109 -13.98 -2.41 25.64
CA GLY A 109 -14.58 -3.31 26.62
C GLY A 109 -15.69 -4.17 26.03
N ILE A 110 -16.63 -3.54 25.32
CA ILE A 110 -17.72 -4.25 24.64
C ILE A 110 -17.16 -5.15 23.53
N ALA A 111 -16.20 -4.67 22.73
CA ALA A 111 -15.60 -5.47 21.66
C ALA A 111 -14.87 -6.73 22.18
N GLU A 112 -14.16 -6.63 23.32
CA GLU A 112 -13.56 -7.78 24.00
C GLU A 112 -14.63 -8.74 24.54
N ALA A 113 -15.69 -8.21 25.17
CA ALA A 113 -16.78 -9.03 25.69
C ALA A 113 -17.51 -9.79 24.59
N VAL A 114 -17.81 -9.15 23.45
CA VAL A 114 -18.35 -9.79 22.24
C VAL A 114 -17.49 -10.98 21.81
N ARG A 115 -16.17 -10.78 21.73
CA ARG A 115 -15.24 -11.83 21.33
C ARG A 115 -15.22 -12.99 22.32
N ARG A 116 -15.14 -12.70 23.63
CA ARG A 116 -15.12 -13.71 24.70
C ARG A 116 -16.40 -14.51 24.72
N LEU A 117 -17.55 -13.83 24.69
CA LEU A 117 -18.86 -14.48 24.68
C LEU A 117 -19.04 -15.35 23.44
N HIS A 118 -18.69 -14.84 22.25
CA HIS A 118 -18.79 -15.62 21.02
C HIS A 118 -17.95 -16.90 21.08
N ASN A 119 -16.73 -16.79 21.63
CA ASN A 119 -15.77 -17.89 21.66
C ASN A 119 -15.90 -18.78 22.90
N SER A 120 -16.78 -18.47 23.84
CA SER A 120 -17.06 -19.31 25.00
C SER A 120 -17.54 -20.70 24.59
N GLU A 121 -17.22 -21.69 25.41
CA GLU A 121 -17.63 -23.09 25.23
C GLU A 121 -19.14 -23.26 25.42
N ASN A 122 -19.73 -22.43 26.29
CA ASN A 122 -21.16 -22.44 26.61
C ASN A 122 -22.03 -21.76 25.54
N ASN A 123 -21.44 -21.15 24.50
CA ASN A 123 -22.22 -20.48 23.46
C ASN A 123 -22.80 -21.51 22.46
N PRO A 124 -24.13 -21.68 22.42
CA PRO A 124 -24.79 -22.64 21.53
C PRO A 124 -24.83 -22.17 20.06
N HIS A 125 -24.58 -20.89 19.81
CA HIS A 125 -24.73 -20.28 18.48
C HIS A 125 -23.39 -19.74 17.95
N LYS A 126 -22.86 -20.37 16.90
CA LYS A 126 -21.64 -19.93 16.22
C LYS A 126 -21.97 -19.27 14.87
N TYR A 127 -21.40 -18.09 14.67
CA TYR A 127 -21.50 -17.34 13.42
C TYR A 127 -20.96 -18.16 12.26
N ASP A 128 -21.73 -18.24 11.18
CA ASP A 128 -21.32 -18.86 9.92
C ASP A 128 -20.87 -17.77 8.93
N PRO A 129 -19.56 -17.71 8.60
CA PRO A 129 -19.01 -16.72 7.68
C PRO A 129 -19.44 -16.89 6.21
N GLN A 130 -19.95 -18.06 5.82
CA GLN A 130 -20.39 -18.32 4.44
C GLN A 130 -21.72 -17.64 4.14
N THR A 131 -22.58 -17.51 5.15
CA THR A 131 -23.92 -16.92 4.99
C THR A 131 -23.95 -15.43 5.36
N GLY A 132 -24.95 -14.71 4.85
CA GLY A 132 -25.16 -13.31 5.17
C GLY A 132 -25.50 -13.09 6.66
N ILE A 133 -25.33 -11.86 7.16
CA ILE A 133 -25.73 -11.52 8.53
C ILE A 133 -27.25 -11.59 8.74
N SER A 134 -28.01 -11.52 7.65
CA SER A 134 -29.46 -11.68 7.61
C SER A 134 -29.91 -13.15 7.51
N SER A 135 -28.99 -14.12 7.47
CA SER A 135 -29.39 -15.53 7.47
C SER A 135 -30.05 -15.88 8.81
N PRO A 136 -31.08 -16.75 8.83
CA PRO A 136 -31.77 -17.10 10.07
C PRO A 136 -30.81 -17.58 11.18
N ARG A 137 -29.80 -18.37 10.80
CA ARG A 137 -28.74 -18.83 11.70
C ARG A 137 -27.93 -17.67 12.29
N ASN A 138 -27.43 -16.75 11.48
CA ASN A 138 -26.60 -15.64 11.95
C ASN A 138 -27.42 -14.59 12.70
N GLN A 139 -28.70 -14.44 12.37
CA GLN A 139 -29.64 -13.64 13.15
C GLN A 139 -29.83 -14.22 14.55
N ALA A 140 -30.01 -15.54 14.69
CA ALA A 140 -30.10 -16.18 16.02
C ALA A 140 -28.82 -15.97 16.85
N VAL A 141 -27.64 -16.10 16.24
CA VAL A 141 -26.35 -15.79 16.89
C VAL A 141 -26.30 -14.34 17.36
N MET A 142 -26.73 -13.40 16.52
CA MET A 142 -26.78 -11.98 16.86
C MET A 142 -27.74 -11.70 18.01
N THR A 143 -28.94 -12.27 17.99
CA THR A 143 -29.95 -12.07 19.04
C THR A 143 -29.45 -12.56 20.39
N TYR A 144 -28.95 -13.80 20.46
CA TYR A 144 -28.37 -14.36 21.69
C TYR A 144 -27.23 -13.48 22.24
N GLN A 145 -26.31 -13.08 21.36
CA GLN A 145 -25.17 -12.28 21.75
C GLN A 145 -25.58 -10.88 22.23
N LEU A 146 -26.62 -10.29 21.65
CA LEU A 146 -27.18 -9.00 22.09
C LEU A 146 -27.87 -9.10 23.44
N GLU A 147 -28.64 -10.16 23.71
CA GLU A 147 -29.34 -10.34 24.99
C GLU A 147 -28.35 -10.45 26.17
N GLU A 148 -27.35 -11.32 26.04
CA GLU A 148 -26.31 -11.50 27.05
C GLU A 148 -25.46 -10.24 27.27
N LEU A 149 -25.09 -9.53 26.20
CA LEU A 149 -24.29 -8.31 26.31
C LEU A 149 -25.09 -7.14 26.88
N LYS A 150 -26.39 -7.04 26.58
CA LYS A 150 -27.25 -6.03 27.20
C LYS A 150 -27.41 -6.26 28.71
N SER A 151 -27.47 -7.52 29.13
CA SER A 151 -27.47 -7.87 30.56
C SER A 151 -26.16 -7.44 31.25
N THR A 152 -25.02 -7.68 30.59
CA THR A 152 -23.69 -7.33 31.12
C THR A 152 -23.40 -5.82 31.08
N PHE A 153 -23.92 -5.12 30.08
CA PHE A 153 -23.71 -3.68 29.85
C PHE A 153 -25.04 -2.94 29.80
N ALA A 154 -25.80 -2.98 30.91
CA ALA A 154 -27.13 -2.37 30.99
C ALA A 154 -27.12 -0.84 30.73
N ASP A 155 -26.03 -0.17 31.10
CA ASP A 155 -25.86 1.28 30.92
C ASP A 155 -25.38 1.68 29.51
N ALA A 156 -25.01 0.71 28.67
CA ALA A 156 -24.49 0.99 27.33
C ALA A 156 -25.62 1.09 26.30
N ASP A 157 -25.44 2.00 25.33
CA ASP A 157 -26.36 2.15 24.21
C ASP A 157 -26.51 0.82 23.42
N PRO A 158 -27.73 0.28 23.26
CA PRO A 158 -28.02 -0.91 22.48
C PRO A 158 -27.47 -0.87 21.05
N GLU A 159 -27.48 0.30 20.40
CA GLU A 159 -26.94 0.46 19.04
C GLU A 159 -25.42 0.31 19.02
N CYS A 160 -24.73 0.80 20.06
CA CYS A 160 -23.30 0.64 20.23
C CYS A 160 -22.91 -0.84 20.38
N ILE A 161 -23.65 -1.60 21.19
CA ILE A 161 -23.44 -3.05 21.36
C ILE A 161 -23.63 -3.76 20.02
N GLN A 162 -24.72 -3.45 19.30
CA GLN A 162 -24.99 -4.04 17.99
C GLN A 162 -23.92 -3.72 16.95
N ALA A 163 -23.41 -2.49 16.94
CA ALA A 163 -22.31 -2.08 16.08
C ALA A 163 -21.03 -2.88 16.37
N CYS A 164 -20.73 -3.16 17.65
CA CYS A 164 -19.61 -3.98 18.07
C CYS A 164 -19.76 -5.44 17.58
N CYS A 165 -20.93 -6.05 17.76
CA CYS A 165 -21.23 -7.39 17.24
C CYS A 165 -21.07 -7.49 15.73
N LYS A 166 -21.68 -6.56 14.97
CA LYS A 166 -21.56 -6.50 13.50
C LYS A 166 -20.10 -6.36 13.07
N THR A 167 -19.34 -5.50 13.74
CA THR A 167 -17.90 -5.30 13.46
C THR A 167 -17.08 -6.56 13.71
N TYR A 168 -17.40 -7.32 14.76
CA TYR A 168 -16.74 -8.59 15.06
C TYR A 168 -17.05 -9.65 14.00
N PHE A 169 -18.32 -9.80 13.60
CA PHE A 169 -18.71 -10.75 12.55
C PHE A 169 -18.14 -10.40 11.17
N GLU A 170 -18.06 -9.11 10.82
CA GLU A 170 -17.32 -8.66 9.63
C GLU A 170 -15.86 -9.11 9.67
N THR A 171 -15.23 -9.05 10.85
CA THR A 171 -13.84 -9.48 11.02
C THR A 171 -13.69 -10.98 10.82
N LEU A 172 -14.60 -11.79 11.37
CA LEU A 172 -14.65 -13.23 11.13
C LEU A 172 -14.85 -13.56 9.65
N ARG A 173 -15.77 -12.85 8.98
CA ARG A 173 -16.04 -13.02 7.55
C ARG A 173 -14.85 -12.64 6.69
N ARG A 174 -14.15 -11.55 7.00
CA ARG A 174 -12.91 -11.18 6.30
C ARG A 174 -11.82 -12.22 6.50
N LYS A 175 -11.65 -12.73 7.72
CA LYS A 175 -10.68 -13.80 8.03
C LYS A 175 -10.98 -15.07 7.24
N TYR A 176 -12.25 -15.49 7.20
CA TYR A 176 -12.71 -16.64 6.41
C TYR A 176 -12.51 -16.43 4.90
N ASN A 177 -12.87 -15.26 4.39
CA ASN A 177 -12.67 -14.93 2.99
C ASN A 177 -11.18 -14.95 2.62
N LEU A 178 -10.31 -14.49 3.52
CA LEU A 178 -8.87 -14.55 3.32
C LEU A 178 -8.34 -15.97 3.46
N SER A 179 -8.93 -16.85 4.28
CA SER A 179 -8.46 -18.24 4.44
C SER A 179 -8.72 -19.14 3.22
N GLN A 180 -9.50 -18.67 2.24
CA GLN A 180 -9.71 -19.38 0.98
C GLN A 180 -8.39 -19.61 0.23
N PRO A 181 -8.19 -20.78 -0.41
CA PRO A 181 -6.94 -21.14 -1.07
C PRO A 181 -6.59 -20.17 -2.21
N GLU A 182 -7.58 -19.75 -2.99
CA GLU A 182 -7.42 -18.79 -4.10
C GLU A 182 -6.81 -17.45 -3.65
N LYS A 183 -7.00 -17.07 -2.39
CA LYS A 183 -6.48 -15.81 -1.83
C LYS A 183 -5.15 -15.97 -1.12
N SER A 184 -4.45 -17.09 -1.26
CA SER A 184 -3.18 -17.32 -0.58
C SER A 184 -2.14 -16.26 -0.93
N GLN A 185 -1.97 -15.95 -2.22
CA GLN A 185 -1.01 -14.92 -2.66
C GLN A 185 -1.36 -13.54 -2.08
N LEU A 186 -2.65 -13.18 -2.06
CA LEU A 186 -3.12 -11.94 -1.44
C LEU A 186 -2.83 -11.91 0.06
N ARG A 187 -3.04 -13.01 0.79
CA ARG A 187 -2.69 -13.09 2.23
C ARG A 187 -1.20 -12.87 2.45
N ASP A 188 -0.36 -13.50 1.63
CA ASP A 188 1.09 -13.41 1.76
C ASP A 188 1.59 -12.00 1.43
N ALA A 189 1.02 -11.35 0.41
CA ALA A 189 1.27 -9.94 0.09
C ALA A 189 0.87 -9.00 1.24
N ILE A 190 -0.29 -9.22 1.87
CA ILE A 190 -0.73 -8.44 3.04
C ILE A 190 0.22 -8.64 4.22
N LYS A 191 0.63 -9.89 4.49
CA LYS A 191 1.52 -10.24 5.60
C LYS A 191 2.92 -9.65 5.42
N THR A 192 3.48 -9.74 4.21
CA THR A 192 4.78 -9.17 3.86
C THR A 192 4.73 -7.64 3.87
N GLY A 193 3.69 -7.03 3.31
CA GLY A 193 3.47 -5.58 3.37
C GLY A 193 3.37 -5.04 4.79
N ALA A 194 2.64 -5.72 5.69
CA ALA A 194 2.54 -5.32 7.10
C ALA A 194 3.91 -5.39 7.82
N LYS A 195 4.68 -6.45 7.60
CA LYS A 195 6.04 -6.58 8.13
C LYS A 195 6.96 -5.48 7.63
N ASN A 196 6.89 -5.18 6.33
CA ASN A 196 7.70 -4.14 5.73
C ASN A 196 7.35 -2.75 6.29
N ARG A 197 6.06 -2.42 6.38
CA ARG A 197 5.60 -1.17 6.99
C ARG A 197 6.05 -1.02 8.44
N GLN A 198 5.98 -2.10 9.23
CA GLN A 198 6.48 -2.09 10.61
C GLN A 198 8.00 -1.87 10.67
N ARG A 199 8.74 -2.48 9.75
CA ARG A 199 10.19 -2.29 9.62
C ARG A 199 10.54 -0.85 9.27
N LYS A 200 9.90 -0.28 8.24
CA LYS A 200 10.04 1.13 7.87
C LYS A 200 9.73 2.07 9.04
N ARG A 201 8.69 1.75 9.83
CA ARG A 201 8.37 2.52 11.03
C ARG A 201 9.50 2.50 12.05
N ARG A 202 10.08 1.33 12.35
CA ARG A 202 11.24 1.22 13.26
C ARG A 202 12.45 1.97 12.72
N LEU A 203 12.68 1.96 11.40
CA LEU A 203 13.79 2.67 10.78
C LEU A 203 13.61 4.19 10.90
N LEU A 204 12.39 4.70 10.66
CA LEU A 204 12.04 6.09 10.87
C LEU A 204 12.28 6.53 12.32
N ASP A 205 11.77 5.75 13.28
CA ASP A 205 11.95 6.03 14.71
C ASP A 205 13.44 5.99 15.13
N SER A 206 14.24 5.08 14.56
CA SER A 206 15.68 5.00 14.81
C SER A 206 16.43 6.21 14.25
N ARG A 207 16.20 6.54 12.98
CA ARG A 207 16.86 7.66 12.30
C ARG A 207 16.50 9.00 12.92
N SER A 208 15.24 9.18 13.34
CA SER A 208 14.78 10.38 14.05
C SER A 208 15.55 10.63 15.36
N LYS A 209 16.06 9.58 16.03
CA LYS A 209 16.83 9.71 17.29
C LYS A 209 18.29 10.10 17.08
N VAL A 210 18.86 9.83 15.91
CA VAL A 210 20.27 10.10 15.59
C VAL A 210 20.45 11.52 15.00
N VAL A 211 19.36 12.23 14.78
CA VAL A 211 19.35 13.61 14.26
C VAL A 211 20.01 14.58 15.24
N GLN A 212 21.13 15.17 14.85
CA GLN A 212 21.95 15.99 15.74
C GLN A 212 21.66 17.48 15.54
N THR A 213 21.48 17.92 14.29
CA THR A 213 21.30 19.34 13.97
C THR A 213 19.83 19.74 13.87
N ASP A 214 19.55 21.03 14.09
CA ASP A 214 18.18 21.55 14.04
C ASP A 214 17.61 21.59 12.60
N ALA A 215 18.47 21.81 11.61
CA ALA A 215 18.11 21.72 10.19
C ALA A 215 17.72 20.29 9.78
N GLU A 216 18.44 19.28 10.26
CA GLU A 216 18.03 17.88 10.06
C GLU A 216 16.73 17.58 10.81
N ARG A 217 16.54 18.12 12.03
CA ARG A 217 15.30 17.92 12.81
C ARG A 217 14.07 18.42 12.07
N GLU A 218 14.14 19.59 11.45
CA GLU A 218 13.07 20.16 10.64
C GLU A 218 12.76 19.29 9.41
N LEU A 219 13.80 18.79 8.73
CA LEU A 219 13.66 17.86 7.61
C LEU A 219 12.95 16.55 8.05
N TRP A 220 13.35 15.99 9.21
CA TRP A 220 12.80 14.74 9.73
C TRP A 220 11.35 14.85 10.24
N GLN A 221 10.85 16.04 10.59
CA GLN A 221 9.44 16.22 10.98
C GLN A 221 8.46 15.91 9.85
N THR A 222 8.88 16.07 8.59
CA THR A 222 8.06 15.77 7.41
C THR A 222 8.22 14.33 6.92
N ALA A 223 9.19 13.59 7.48
CA ALA A 223 9.48 12.23 7.04
C ALA A 223 8.36 11.27 7.45
N THR A 224 7.82 10.54 6.49
CA THR A 224 6.80 9.51 6.71
C THR A 224 7.36 8.10 6.48
N VAL A 225 6.65 7.09 6.98
CA VAL A 225 7.04 5.67 6.85
C VAL A 225 7.26 5.27 5.39
N GLU A 226 6.51 5.85 4.45
CA GLU A 226 6.59 5.54 3.03
C GLU A 226 7.90 6.05 2.39
N LEU A 227 8.55 7.06 2.97
CA LEU A 227 9.84 7.61 2.50
C LEU A 227 11.04 6.76 2.94
N MET A 228 10.83 5.74 3.77
CA MET A 228 11.90 4.86 4.22
C MET A 228 12.20 3.78 3.18
N SER A 229 13.49 3.58 2.89
CA SER A 229 13.97 2.55 1.95
C SER A 229 13.58 1.14 2.39
N ASP A 230 13.34 0.28 1.41
CA ASP A 230 13.14 -1.16 1.58
C ASP A 230 14.47 -1.90 1.83
N GLU A 231 15.63 -1.26 1.61
CA GLU A 231 16.93 -1.92 1.70
C GLU A 231 17.32 -2.24 3.14
N GLU A 232 17.76 -3.47 3.38
CA GLU A 232 18.45 -3.90 4.59
C GLU A 232 19.55 -2.91 4.90
N GLY A 233 19.59 -2.39 6.14
CA GLY A 233 20.86 -1.90 6.63
C GLY A 233 21.79 -3.10 6.56
N CYS A 234 22.73 -3.09 5.63
CA CYS A 234 23.82 -4.05 5.61
C CYS A 234 24.48 -3.98 6.98
N HIS A 235 24.10 -4.88 7.88
CA HIS A 235 24.94 -5.23 9.00
C HIS A 235 26.03 -6.12 8.42
N CYS A 236 27.17 -5.51 8.16
CA CYS A 236 28.51 -5.85 8.64
C CYS A 236 29.48 -4.84 8.01
#